data_AF-A0A3M1P1E0-F1
#
_entry.id   AF-A0A3M1P1E0-F1
#
_cell.length_a   1.000
_cell.length_b   1.000
_cell.length_c   1.000
_cell.angle_alpha   90.00
_cell.angle_beta   90.00
_cell.angle_gamma   90.00
#
_symmetry.space_group_name_H-M   'P 1'
#
loop_
_entity.id
_entity.type
_entity.pdbx_description
1 polymer ?
#
loop_
_entity_poly.entity_id
_entity_poly.type
_entity_poly.pdbx_seq_one_letter_code
_entity_poly.pdbx_strand_id
1 'polypeptide(L)'
;MDLKKKLKIFSFVLLGVLLLGYLALFVTVKMFFPSHRLKETIAQRLSDSLERKVEIGEAGVSVFPRLRLDAERVRIANPENFSDTAFVKISKLSLDVKLLPLLSRQIDVASIVLDRPEVFIEKSRSGAFNFASEEAPHAPPPPDESTEGSPVSLLINSARIVDGRISYVDHQKHSSAEVRGIDEDLTLSFD
;
A
#
# COMPACT_ATOMS: atom_id res chain seq x y z
N MET A 1 9.11 15.77 -53.08
CA MET A 1 9.01 14.71 -52.04
C MET A 1 7.87 15.08 -51.12
N ASP A 2 6.70 14.45 -51.32
CA ASP A 2 5.43 14.86 -50.71
C ASP A 2 5.49 15.02 -49.19
N LEU A 3 5.05 16.18 -48.70
CA LEU A 3 4.98 16.52 -47.27
C LEU A 3 4.19 15.46 -46.48
N LYS A 4 3.16 14.86 -47.10
CA LYS A 4 2.36 13.75 -46.55
C LYS A 4 3.18 12.46 -46.33
N LYS A 5 4.18 12.17 -47.19
CA LYS A 5 5.09 11.03 -47.02
C LYS A 5 6.07 11.26 -45.88
N LYS A 6 6.64 12.47 -45.78
CA LYS A 6 7.54 12.84 -44.67
C LYS A 6 6.83 12.80 -43.31
N LEU A 7 5.57 13.25 -43.24
CA LEU A 7 4.79 13.22 -42.00
C LEU A 7 4.46 11.79 -41.55
N LYS A 8 4.12 10.89 -42.48
CA LYS A 8 3.93 9.45 -42.17
C LYS A 8 5.20 8.80 -41.65
N ILE A 9 6.35 9.10 -42.27
CA ILE A 9 7.64 8.56 -41.84
C ILE A 9 8.00 9.09 -40.45
N PHE A 10 7.82 10.38 -40.19
CA PHE A 10 8.06 10.97 -38.88
C PHE A 10 7.16 10.37 -37.80
N SER A 11 5.88 10.15 -38.10
CA SER A 11 4.94 9.48 -37.19
C SER A 11 5.35 8.03 -36.88
N PHE A 12 5.81 7.27 -37.89
CA PHE A 12 6.28 5.90 -37.69
C PHE A 12 7.57 5.84 -36.86
N VAL A 13 8.49 6.78 -37.09
CA VAL A 13 9.73 6.89 -36.32
C VAL A 13 9.41 7.27 -34.86
N LEU A 14 8.52 8.25 -34.64
CA LEU A 14 8.09 8.66 -33.31
C LEU A 14 7.41 7.50 -32.56
N LEU A 15 6.53 6.76 -33.23
CA LEU A 15 5.87 5.58 -32.65
C LEU A 15 6.88 4.48 -32.32
N GLY A 16 7.87 4.25 -33.19
CA GLY A 16 8.96 3.31 -32.95
C GLY A 16 9.81 3.67 -31.73
N VAL A 17 10.16 4.95 -31.57
CA VAL A 17 10.90 5.45 -30.39
C VAL A 17 10.07 5.33 -29.11
N LEU A 18 8.78 5.64 -29.16
CA LEU A 18 7.87 5.47 -28.01
C LEU A 18 7.73 3.99 -27.61
N LEU A 19 7.61 3.08 -28.59
CA LEU A 19 7.58 1.64 -28.36
C LEU A 19 8.90 1.13 -27.77
N LEU A 20 10.04 1.59 -28.26
CA LEU A 20 11.35 1.22 -27.72
C LEU A 20 11.53 1.72 -26.29
N GLY A 21 11.15 2.97 -26.02
CA GLY A 21 11.19 3.56 -24.68
C GLY A 21 10.26 2.83 -23.72
N TYR A 22 9.06 2.45 -24.17
CA TYR A 22 8.12 1.62 -23.42
C TYR A 22 8.73 0.25 -23.07
N LEU A 23 9.33 -0.42 -24.06
CA LEU A 23 9.92 -1.74 -23.86
C LEU A 23 11.11 -1.67 -22.89
N ALA A 24 11.95 -0.63 -23.01
CA ALA A 24 13.06 -0.39 -22.10
C ALA A 24 12.57 -0.15 -20.67
N LEU A 25 11.58 0.73 -20.47
CA LEU A 25 11.00 1.01 -19.15
C LEU A 25 10.36 -0.25 -18.53
N PHE A 26 9.60 -1.01 -19.33
CA PHE A 26 8.96 -2.26 -18.91
C PHE A 26 10.00 -3.29 -18.44
N VAL A 27 11.08 -3.45 -19.21
CA VAL A 27 12.20 -4.35 -18.85
C VAL A 27 12.90 -3.84 -17.59
N THR A 28 13.22 -2.55 -17.49
CA THR A 28 13.89 -1.99 -16.29
C THR A 28 13.07 -2.22 -15.04
N VAL A 29 11.76 -1.99 -15.06
CA VAL A 29 10.89 -2.22 -13.89
C VAL A 29 10.82 -3.70 -13.53
N LYS A 30 10.63 -4.59 -14.51
CA LYS A 30 10.66 -6.05 -14.28
C LYS A 30 12.00 -6.55 -13.73
N MET A 31 13.11 -5.94 -14.15
CA MET A 31 14.46 -6.38 -13.80
C MET A 31 14.92 -5.81 -12.45
N PHE A 32 14.55 -4.56 -12.12
CA PHE A 32 14.89 -3.92 -10.84
C PHE A 32 13.90 -4.24 -9.71
N PHE A 33 12.64 -4.57 -10.03
CA PHE A 33 11.62 -4.94 -9.05
C PHE A 33 11.14 -6.38 -9.27
N PRO A 34 11.98 -7.40 -9.03
CA PRO A 34 11.46 -8.76 -8.93
C PRO A 34 10.40 -8.77 -7.83
N SER A 35 9.17 -9.12 -8.18
CA SER A 35 7.96 -9.08 -7.33
C SER A 35 8.20 -9.64 -5.92
N HIS A 36 9.11 -10.61 -5.80
CA HIS A 36 9.52 -11.24 -4.56
C HIS A 36 10.29 -10.32 -3.59
N ARG A 37 11.30 -9.57 -4.06
CA ARG A 37 12.06 -8.67 -3.17
C ARG A 37 11.25 -7.45 -2.77
N LEU A 38 10.38 -6.98 -3.66
CA LEU A 38 9.50 -5.85 -3.38
C LEU A 38 8.52 -6.19 -2.25
N LYS A 39 7.85 -7.35 -2.31
CA LYS A 39 6.92 -7.75 -1.24
C LYS A 39 7.64 -7.94 0.09
N GLU A 40 8.83 -8.54 0.10
CA GLU A 40 9.59 -8.77 1.34
C GLU A 40 10.02 -7.45 1.98
N THR A 41 10.54 -6.51 1.18
CA THR A 41 10.99 -5.20 1.68
C THR A 41 9.82 -4.38 2.22
N ILE A 42 8.69 -4.37 1.52
CA ILE A 42 7.48 -3.67 1.97
C ILE A 42 6.93 -4.33 3.24
N ALA A 43 6.79 -5.66 3.26
CA ALA A 43 6.29 -6.39 4.41
C ALA A 43 7.16 -6.18 5.65
N GLN A 44 8.49 -6.20 5.51
CA GLN A 44 9.42 -5.93 6.60
C GLN A 44 9.25 -4.51 7.14
N ARG A 45 9.29 -3.48 6.28
CA ARG A 45 9.11 -2.09 6.72
C ARG A 45 7.76 -1.84 7.39
N LEU A 46 6.70 -2.43 6.87
CA LEU A 46 5.37 -2.35 7.50
C LEU A 46 5.36 -3.10 8.83
N SER A 47 6.05 -4.24 8.93
CA SER A 47 6.12 -4.99 10.17
C SER A 47 6.86 -4.22 11.26
N ASP A 48 7.98 -3.60 10.90
CA ASP A 48 8.77 -2.76 11.81
C ASP A 48 7.98 -1.52 12.26
N SER A 49 7.25 -0.89 11.33
CA SER A 49 6.48 0.33 11.64
C SER A 49 5.20 0.07 12.42
N LEU A 50 4.57 -1.10 12.24
CA LEU A 50 3.35 -1.51 12.92
C LEU A 50 3.62 -2.34 14.18
N GLU A 51 4.89 -2.65 14.45
CA GLU A 51 5.35 -3.57 15.50
C GLU A 51 4.58 -4.91 15.47
N ARG A 52 4.20 -5.34 14.27
CA ARG A 52 3.33 -6.50 14.03
C ARG A 52 3.76 -7.23 12.78
N LYS A 53 3.69 -8.56 12.79
CA LYS A 53 4.03 -9.33 11.59
C LYS A 53 3.05 -9.03 10.46
N VAL A 54 3.56 -8.52 9.34
CA VAL A 54 2.82 -8.30 8.09
C VAL A 54 3.26 -9.33 7.06
N GLU A 55 2.29 -10.01 6.47
CA GLU A 55 2.50 -10.97 5.39
C GLU A 55 1.81 -10.48 4.12
N ILE A 56 2.49 -10.59 2.99
CA ILE A 56 1.97 -10.23 1.66
C ILE A 56 2.13 -11.44 0.75
N GLY A 57 1.02 -11.96 0.22
CA GLY A 57 1.05 -13.12 -0.67
C GLY A 57 1.73 -12.80 -1.99
N GLU A 58 1.15 -11.85 -2.72
CA GLU A 58 1.61 -11.39 -4.02
C GLU A 58 1.72 -9.88 -4.06
N ALA A 59 2.73 -9.37 -4.78
CA ALA A 59 2.87 -7.94 -5.04
C ALA A 59 3.18 -7.71 -6.52
N GLY A 60 2.55 -6.68 -7.08
CA GLY A 60 2.68 -6.27 -8.47
C GLY A 60 2.99 -4.79 -8.60
N VAL A 61 3.65 -4.43 -9.69
CA VAL A 61 3.89 -3.04 -10.08
C VAL A 61 3.47 -2.88 -11.52
N SER A 62 2.63 -1.88 -11.79
CA SER A 62 2.26 -1.45 -13.14
C SER A 62 2.67 0.00 -13.34
N VAL A 63 3.15 0.36 -14.53
CA VAL A 63 3.89 1.63 -14.75
C VAL A 63 3.21 2.58 -15.74
N PHE A 64 2.09 2.16 -16.35
CA PHE A 64 1.37 2.97 -17.34
C PHE A 64 -0.11 2.58 -17.38
N PRO A 65 -1.07 3.53 -17.43
CA PRO A 65 -0.91 5.00 -17.57
C PRO A 65 -0.46 5.74 -16.30
N ARG A 66 -0.42 5.07 -15.14
CA ARG A 66 0.09 5.60 -13.86
C ARG A 66 0.92 4.52 -13.16
N LEU A 67 1.75 4.90 -12.19
CA LEU A 67 2.43 3.94 -11.33
C LEU A 67 1.42 3.39 -10.32
N ARG A 68 1.15 2.09 -10.38
CA ARG A 68 0.28 1.37 -9.45
C ARG A 68 1.07 0.26 -8.77
N LEU A 69 0.98 0.21 -7.46
CA LEU A 69 1.45 -0.91 -6.65
C LEU A 69 0.23 -1.70 -6.19
N ASP A 70 0.23 -2.99 -6.44
CA ASP A 70 -0.82 -3.90 -6.00
C ASP A 70 -0.23 -4.90 -5.01
N ALA A 71 -0.94 -5.17 -3.92
CA ALA A 71 -0.62 -6.23 -2.97
C ALA A 71 -1.86 -7.08 -2.73
N GLU A 72 -1.71 -8.39 -2.84
CA GLU A 72 -2.81 -9.35 -2.67
C GLU A 72 -2.56 -10.25 -1.46
N ARG A 73 -3.66 -10.63 -0.81
CA ARG A 73 -3.65 -11.48 0.39
C ARG A 73 -2.77 -10.90 1.50
N VAL A 74 -2.95 -9.61 1.79
CA VAL A 74 -2.23 -8.94 2.88
C VAL A 74 -2.83 -9.38 4.20
N ARG A 75 -1.98 -9.74 5.17
CA ARG A 75 -2.39 -10.17 6.51
C ARG A 75 -1.52 -9.48 7.55
N ILE A 76 -2.16 -8.89 8.55
CA ILE A 76 -1.49 -8.33 9.72
C ILE A 76 -1.83 -9.25 10.89
N ALA A 77 -0.81 -9.84 11.50
CA ALA A 77 -1.00 -10.79 12.59
C ALA A 77 -1.57 -10.11 13.85
N ASN A 78 -2.26 -10.91 14.66
CA ASN A 78 -2.57 -10.56 16.03
C ASN A 78 -1.29 -10.65 16.90
N PRO A 79 -1.24 -9.94 18.04
CA PRO A 79 -0.22 -10.18 19.05
C PRO A 79 -0.31 -11.61 19.61
N GLU A 80 0.78 -12.15 20.14
CA GLU A 80 0.87 -13.55 20.63
C GLU A 80 -0.18 -13.91 21.70
N ASN A 81 -0.71 -12.91 22.42
CA ASN A 81 -1.70 -13.08 23.49
C ASN A 81 -3.17 -13.16 23.00
N PHE A 82 -3.41 -13.12 21.68
CA PHE A 82 -4.74 -13.14 21.08
C PHE A 82 -4.92 -14.36 20.15
N SER A 83 -6.13 -14.54 19.59
CA SER A 83 -6.38 -15.65 18.68
C SER A 83 -5.47 -15.61 17.43
N ASP A 84 -5.20 -16.78 16.85
CA ASP A 84 -4.46 -16.97 15.58
C ASP A 84 -5.14 -16.31 14.35
N THR A 85 -6.29 -15.69 14.56
CA THR A 85 -6.97 -14.92 13.52
C THR A 85 -6.18 -13.63 13.26
N ALA A 86 -5.78 -13.40 12.00
CA ALA A 86 -5.13 -12.15 11.64
C ALA A 86 -6.00 -10.93 12.01
N PHE A 87 -5.41 -9.94 12.67
CA PHE A 87 -6.03 -8.67 13.06
C PHE A 87 -6.66 -7.96 11.87
N VAL A 88 -5.93 -7.89 10.76
CA VAL A 88 -6.40 -7.32 9.51
C VAL A 88 -6.08 -8.28 8.37
N LYS A 89 -7.04 -8.49 7.48
CA LYS A 89 -6.83 -9.17 6.20
C LYS A 89 -7.33 -8.24 5.10
N ILE A 90 -6.60 -8.16 4.00
CA ILE A 90 -7.03 -7.39 2.84
C ILE A 90 -6.89 -8.31 1.63
N SER A 91 -7.98 -8.49 0.89
CA SER A 91 -7.93 -9.34 -0.31
C SER A 91 -7.01 -8.71 -1.35
N LYS A 92 -7.20 -7.41 -1.61
CA LYS A 92 -6.35 -6.64 -2.50
C LYS A 92 -6.21 -5.19 -2.02
N LEU A 93 -4.97 -4.71 -2.00
CA LEU A 93 -4.59 -3.33 -1.73
C LEU A 93 -3.98 -2.75 -3.01
N SER A 94 -4.53 -1.65 -3.50
CA SER A 94 -4.00 -0.94 -4.66
C SER A 94 -3.60 0.49 -4.26
N LEU A 95 -2.38 0.87 -4.63
CA LEU A 95 -1.80 2.18 -4.34
C LEU A 95 -1.39 2.84 -5.66
N ASP A 96 -2.08 3.92 -6.02
CA ASP A 96 -1.74 4.73 -7.20
C ASP A 96 -0.82 5.88 -6.79
N VAL A 97 0.34 5.97 -7.43
CA VAL A 97 1.36 6.98 -7.15
C VAL A 97 1.58 7.83 -8.41
N LYS A 98 1.70 9.15 -8.25
CA LYS A 98 2.00 10.05 -9.38
C LYS A 98 3.46 9.89 -9.80
N LEU A 99 3.70 9.78 -11.10
CA LEU A 99 5.06 9.62 -11.65
C LEU A 99 5.90 10.90 -11.58
N LEU A 100 5.30 12.07 -11.87
CA LEU A 100 6.04 13.34 -11.94
C LEU A 100 6.75 13.71 -10.62
N PRO A 101 6.10 13.65 -9.45
CA PRO A 101 6.74 14.02 -8.18
C PRO A 101 7.89 13.07 -7.78
N LEU A 102 7.89 11.82 -8.25
CA LEU A 102 8.96 10.87 -7.95
C LEU A 102 10.31 11.29 -8.53
N LEU A 103 10.32 12.03 -9.66
CA LEU A 103 11.56 12.59 -10.20
C LEU A 103 12.17 13.65 -9.26
N SER A 104 11.33 14.32 -8.49
CA SER A 104 11.70 15.27 -7.44
C SER A 104 11.86 14.61 -6.07
N ARG A 105 11.89 13.26 -6.00
CA ARG A 105 11.96 12.47 -4.76
C ARG A 105 10.76 12.68 -3.81
N GLN A 106 9.62 13.10 -4.34
CA GLN A 106 8.38 13.23 -3.58
C GLN A 106 7.44 12.07 -3.88
N ILE A 107 6.90 11.44 -2.84
CA ILE A 107 5.92 10.35 -2.99
C ILE A 107 4.53 10.94 -2.83
N ASP A 108 3.85 11.14 -3.96
CA ASP A 108 2.47 11.63 -4.01
C ASP A 108 1.53 10.46 -4.34
N VAL A 109 0.79 10.02 -3.33
CA VAL A 109 -0.20 8.94 -3.42
C VAL A 109 -1.52 9.54 -3.90
N ALA A 110 -1.87 9.24 -5.14
CA ALA A 110 -3.11 9.70 -5.75
C ALA A 110 -4.35 9.01 -5.14
N SER A 111 -4.27 7.70 -4.91
CA SER A 111 -5.38 6.95 -4.30
C SER A 111 -4.92 5.66 -3.66
N ILE A 112 -5.55 5.31 -2.54
CA ILE A 112 -5.46 4.02 -1.87
C ILE A 112 -6.79 3.30 -2.04
N VAL A 113 -6.79 2.03 -2.45
CA VAL A 113 -8.02 1.22 -2.54
C VAL A 113 -7.82 -0.06 -1.74
N LEU A 114 -8.69 -0.30 -0.78
CA LEU A 114 -8.78 -1.53 -0.01
C LEU A 114 -9.99 -2.32 -0.51
N ASP A 115 -9.75 -3.41 -1.25
CA ASP A 115 -10.78 -4.35 -1.70
C ASP A 115 -10.93 -5.48 -0.68
N ARG A 116 -12.16 -5.63 -0.17
CA ARG A 116 -12.57 -6.57 0.87
C ARG A 116 -11.61 -6.59 2.06
N PRO A 117 -11.40 -5.45 2.74
CA PRO A 117 -10.69 -5.44 4.00
C PRO A 117 -11.56 -6.07 5.09
N GLU A 118 -10.96 -6.97 5.87
CA GLU A 118 -11.53 -7.59 7.05
C GLU A 118 -10.72 -7.17 8.28
N VAL A 119 -11.39 -6.52 9.24
CA VAL A 119 -10.80 -6.18 10.53
C VAL A 119 -11.42 -7.07 11.59
N PHE A 120 -10.58 -7.77 12.34
CA PHE A 120 -10.97 -8.61 13.45
C PHE A 120 -10.57 -7.91 14.75
N ILE A 121 -11.55 -7.46 15.53
CA ILE A 121 -11.35 -6.83 16.83
C ILE A 121 -11.71 -7.83 17.91
N GLU A 122 -10.73 -8.16 18.74
CA GLU A 122 -10.89 -9.12 19.83
C GLU A 122 -10.66 -8.42 21.16
N LYS A 123 -11.59 -8.59 22.10
CA LYS A 123 -11.43 -8.18 23.49
C LYS A 123 -11.24 -9.43 24.34
N SER A 124 -10.05 -9.55 24.94
CA SER A 124 -9.66 -10.68 25.76
C SER A 124 -10.45 -10.75 27.07
N ARG A 125 -10.33 -11.86 27.81
CA ARG A 125 -10.94 -12.01 29.14
C ARG A 125 -10.41 -10.99 30.16
N SER A 126 -9.15 -10.56 30.03
CA SER A 126 -8.58 -9.49 30.86
C SER A 126 -9.12 -8.10 30.49
N GLY A 127 -9.85 -7.99 29.38
CA GLY A 127 -10.43 -6.74 28.88
C GLY A 127 -9.53 -5.97 27.91
N ALA A 128 -8.34 -6.51 27.61
CA ALA A 128 -7.42 -5.95 26.63
C ALA A 128 -7.93 -6.15 25.19
N PHE A 129 -7.63 -5.20 24.31
CA PHE A 129 -7.99 -5.29 22.89
C PHE A 129 -6.77 -5.70 22.05
N ASN A 130 -7.00 -6.50 21.01
CA ASN A 130 -5.93 -6.98 20.13
C ASN A 130 -5.25 -5.89 19.30
N PHE A 131 -5.87 -4.72 19.15
CA PHE A 131 -5.28 -3.56 18.48
C PHE A 131 -4.48 -2.65 19.42
N ALA A 132 -4.62 -2.81 20.74
CA ALA A 132 -3.81 -2.04 21.68
C ALA A 132 -2.37 -2.57 21.64
N SER A 133 -1.40 -1.73 21.30
CA SER A 133 0.01 -2.06 21.53
C SER A 133 0.26 -2.05 23.04
N GLU A 134 0.83 -3.12 23.56
CA GLU A 134 1.19 -3.25 24.99
C GLU A 134 2.39 -2.36 25.38
N GLU A 135 3.01 -1.68 24.42
CA GLU A 135 4.01 -0.64 24.66
C GLU A 135 3.63 0.62 23.88
N ALA A 136 3.26 1.68 24.59
CA ALA A 136 3.62 3.00 24.10
C ALA A 136 5.13 3.09 24.35
N PRO A 137 5.99 3.20 23.32
CA PRO A 137 7.40 3.44 23.56
C PRO A 137 7.50 4.68 24.42
N HIS A 138 8.32 4.61 25.48
CA HIS A 138 8.94 5.81 26.02
C HIS A 138 9.35 6.66 24.83
N ALA A 139 8.84 7.89 24.76
CA ALA A 139 9.27 8.84 23.75
C ALA A 139 10.81 8.79 23.71
N PRO A 140 11.43 8.35 22.59
CA PRO A 140 12.87 8.44 22.50
C PRO A 140 13.24 9.92 22.68
N PRO A 141 14.32 10.23 23.42
CA PRO A 141 14.83 11.59 23.45
C PRO A 141 14.99 12.07 22.00
N PRO A 142 14.68 13.35 21.71
CA PRO A 142 14.69 13.87 20.35
C PRO A 142 16.02 13.50 19.67
N PRO A 143 15.98 12.96 18.45
CA PRO A 143 17.19 12.54 17.76
C PRO A 143 18.04 13.78 17.46
N ASP A 144 19.32 13.72 17.83
CA ASP A 144 20.32 14.65 17.32
C ASP A 144 20.29 14.63 15.78
N GLU A 145 20.15 15.83 15.21
CA GLU A 145 20.14 16.08 13.77
C GLU A 145 21.45 15.61 13.13
N SER A 146 21.49 14.39 12.60
CA SER A 146 22.49 13.95 11.62
C SER A 146 22.09 12.62 10.98
N THR A 147 21.06 12.65 10.12
CA THR A 147 20.93 11.66 9.04
C THR A 147 20.48 12.41 7.80
N GLU A 148 21.43 12.64 6.89
CA GLU A 148 21.17 13.08 5.53
C GLU A 148 20.39 11.98 4.77
N GLY A 149 19.07 12.01 4.92
CA GLY A 149 18.13 11.35 4.05
C GLY A 149 16.94 12.29 3.94
N SER A 150 16.78 12.95 2.80
CA SER A 150 15.70 13.93 2.60
C SER A 150 14.36 13.34 3.09
N PRO A 151 13.61 14.04 3.95
CA PRO A 151 12.34 13.54 4.45
C PRO A 151 11.41 13.31 3.27
N VAL A 152 11.03 12.05 3.06
CA VAL A 152 10.04 11.69 2.04
C VAL A 152 8.70 12.22 2.53
N SER A 153 8.25 13.32 1.92
CA SER A 153 6.90 13.84 2.15
C SER A 153 5.90 12.88 1.52
N LEU A 154 5.01 12.32 2.34
CA LEU A 154 3.91 11.45 1.92
C LEU A 154 2.62 12.26 1.89
N LEU A 155 2.03 12.42 0.71
CA LEU A 155 0.71 13.04 0.52
C LEU A 155 -0.27 11.97 0.04
N ILE A 156 -1.44 11.87 0.69
CA ILE A 156 -2.48 10.89 0.35
C ILE A 156 -3.74 11.64 -0.06
N ASN A 157 -4.09 11.61 -1.34
CA ASN A 157 -5.21 12.42 -1.85
C ASN A 157 -6.58 11.77 -1.62
N SER A 158 -6.67 10.44 -1.69
CA SER A 158 -7.93 9.71 -1.52
C SER A 158 -7.71 8.29 -1.02
N ALA A 159 -8.71 7.76 -0.31
CA ALA A 159 -8.77 6.38 0.14
C ALA A 159 -10.17 5.82 -0.10
N ARG A 160 -10.27 4.61 -0.62
CA ARG A 160 -11.52 3.90 -0.90
C ARG A 160 -11.51 2.55 -0.22
N ILE A 161 -12.65 2.18 0.36
CA ILE A 161 -12.94 0.86 0.89
C ILE A 161 -14.06 0.26 0.05
N VAL A 162 -13.87 -0.98 -0.39
CA VAL A 162 -14.86 -1.75 -1.17
C VAL A 162 -15.19 -3.04 -0.44
N ASP A 163 -16.46 -3.29 -0.17
CA ASP A 163 -16.98 -4.49 0.48
C ASP A 163 -16.23 -4.88 1.78
N GLY A 164 -16.01 -3.88 2.63
CA GLY A 164 -15.32 -4.03 3.91
C GLY A 164 -16.15 -4.77 4.94
N ARG A 165 -15.45 -5.41 5.88
CA ARG A 165 -16.04 -6.17 6.99
C ARG A 165 -15.29 -5.91 8.29
N ILE A 166 -16.05 -5.73 9.36
CA ILE A 166 -15.53 -5.63 10.71
C ILE A 166 -16.21 -6.70 11.56
N SER A 167 -15.40 -7.48 12.25
CA SER A 167 -15.86 -8.50 13.18
C SER A 167 -15.36 -8.17 14.57
N TYR A 168 -16.24 -8.20 15.55
CA TYR A 168 -15.95 -7.90 16.94
C TYR A 168 -16.31 -9.10 17.81
N VAL A 169 -15.39 -9.49 18.70
CA VAL A 169 -15.59 -10.56 19.68
C VAL A 169 -15.21 -10.06 21.08
N ASP A 170 -16.11 -10.21 22.04
CA ASP A 170 -15.88 -9.93 23.46
C ASP A 170 -15.90 -11.24 24.26
N HIS A 171 -14.72 -11.65 24.75
CA HIS A 171 -14.58 -12.85 25.56
C HIS A 171 -15.01 -12.67 27.02
N GLN A 172 -15.24 -11.44 27.50
CA GLN A 172 -15.80 -11.20 28.83
C GLN A 172 -17.32 -11.37 28.83
N LYS A 173 -17.97 -10.90 27.77
CA LYS A 173 -19.43 -10.94 27.63
C LYS A 173 -19.95 -12.12 26.82
N HIS A 174 -19.05 -12.94 26.26
CA HIS A 174 -19.39 -14.02 25.32
C HIS A 174 -20.27 -13.52 24.16
N SER A 175 -20.02 -12.30 23.69
CA SER A 175 -20.79 -11.65 22.64
C SER A 175 -19.94 -11.40 21.41
N SER A 176 -20.53 -11.54 20.23
CA SER A 176 -19.91 -11.14 18.97
C SER A 176 -20.84 -10.24 18.16
N ALA A 177 -20.25 -9.37 17.36
CA ALA A 177 -20.94 -8.52 16.41
C ALA A 177 -20.17 -8.52 15.09
N GLU A 178 -20.87 -8.35 13.98
CA GLU A 178 -20.27 -8.30 12.66
C GLU A 178 -20.98 -7.24 11.82
N VAL A 179 -20.18 -6.44 11.13
CA VAL A 179 -20.62 -5.44 10.15
C VAL A 179 -20.01 -5.82 8.81
N ARG A 180 -20.81 -5.83 7.74
CA ARG A 180 -20.43 -6.23 6.39
C ARG A 180 -20.92 -5.20 5.37
N GLY A 181 -20.34 -5.22 4.17
CA GLY A 181 -20.76 -4.36 3.06
C GLY A 181 -20.42 -2.89 3.29
N ILE A 182 -19.24 -2.64 3.86
CA ILE A 182 -18.74 -1.28 4.08
C ILE A 182 -18.13 -0.79 2.77
N ASP A 183 -18.75 0.20 2.15
CA ASP A 183 -18.26 0.86 0.94
C ASP A 183 -18.10 2.35 1.26
N GLU A 184 -16.86 2.84 1.29
CA GLU A 184 -16.55 4.21 1.72
C GLU A 184 -15.55 4.87 0.78
N ASP A 185 -15.82 6.13 0.44
CA ASP A 185 -14.97 6.99 -0.38
C ASP A 185 -14.51 8.18 0.45
N LEU A 186 -13.24 8.18 0.86
CA LEU A 186 -12.62 9.26 1.60
C LEU A 186 -11.75 10.10 0.67
N THR A 187 -12.02 11.38 0.58
CA THR A 187 -11.14 12.35 -0.08
C THR A 187 -10.45 13.18 0.99
N LEU A 188 -9.12 13.19 0.97
CA LEU A 188 -8.30 13.97 1.89
C LEU A 188 -7.80 15.20 1.14
N SER A 189 -8.41 16.35 1.43
CA SER A 189 -7.94 17.65 0.96
C SER A 189 -7.02 18.25 2.02
N PHE A 190 -5.76 18.48 1.64
CA PHE A 190 -4.85 19.30 2.44
C PHE A 190 -4.90 20.72 1.85
N ASP A 191 -5.35 21.67 2.66
CA ASP A 191 -5.35 23.12 2.38
C ASP A 191 -3.95 23.70 2.62
#